data_AF-A0A428YBZ6-F1
#
_entry.id   AF-A0A428YBZ6-F1
#
_cell.length_a   1.000
_cell.length_b   1.000
_cell.length_c   1.000
_cell.angle_alpha   90.00
_cell.angle_beta   90.00
_cell.angle_gamma   90.00
#
_symmetry.space_group_name_H-M   'P 1'
#
loop_
_entity.id
_entity.type
_entity.pdbx_description
1 polymer ?
#
loop_
_entity_poly.entity_id
_entity_poly.type
_entity_poly.pdbx_seq_one_letter_code
_entity_poly.pdbx_strand_id
1 'polypeptide(L)'
;MTNCSARPSSTGPRLDGWLITVYYTAVESYHVDPAESVRGCSRLECERGDSPLGEYPKGFVDAVQAEGTGRITSGPNAGRYLNWSHDLGYWLDDAPRDSRGQRLEPFVSAAADPGVLAAGTNFTIAECGTLDSGEKPPDEVCERIRSAHWTVRDEFTPGLGGPQHIDIYIGEEQGPDFTASPWYLSLKNAVIALR
;
A
#
# COMPACT_ATOMS: atom_id res chain seq x y z
N MET A 1 30.63 15.78 -14.57
CA MET A 1 29.47 16.68 -14.66
C MET A 1 28.29 15.94 -14.09
N THR A 2 27.91 16.25 -12.86
CA THR A 2 26.88 15.53 -12.10
C THR A 2 25.51 16.03 -12.57
N ASN A 3 24.68 15.13 -13.09
CA ASN A 3 23.33 15.44 -13.57
C ASN A 3 22.43 15.64 -12.33
N CYS A 4 22.02 16.87 -12.04
CA CYS A 4 20.96 17.13 -11.08
C CYS A 4 19.62 16.74 -11.71
N SER A 5 19.00 15.64 -11.26
CA SER A 5 17.60 15.37 -11.56
C SER A 5 16.74 16.51 -10.99
N ALA A 6 16.15 17.31 -11.87
CA ALA A 6 15.23 18.37 -11.48
C ALA A 6 13.96 17.77 -10.86
N ARG A 7 13.53 18.30 -9.70
CA ARG A 7 12.22 17.95 -9.13
C ARG A 7 11.12 18.32 -10.14
N PRO A 8 10.16 17.43 -10.41
CA PRO A 8 9.04 17.74 -11.28
C PRO A 8 8.25 18.93 -10.71
N SER A 9 8.07 19.97 -11.52
CA SER A 9 7.29 21.16 -11.18
C SER A 9 5.80 20.79 -11.14
N SER A 10 5.20 20.71 -9.95
CA SER A 10 3.75 20.56 -9.80
C SER A 10 3.06 21.93 -9.96
N THR A 11 2.43 22.18 -11.09
CA THR A 11 1.73 23.45 -11.39
C THR A 11 0.24 23.46 -11.00
N GLY A 12 -0.32 22.33 -10.55
CA GLY A 12 -1.73 22.26 -10.17
C GLY A 12 -2.01 22.78 -8.75
N PRO A 13 -3.31 22.86 -8.38
CA PRO A 13 -3.73 23.31 -7.06
C PRO A 13 -3.04 22.54 -5.93
N ARG A 14 -2.63 23.27 -4.90
CA ARG A 14 -2.07 22.71 -3.67
C ARG A 14 -3.15 22.59 -2.62
N LEU A 15 -3.28 21.42 -2.03
CA LEU A 15 -4.27 21.10 -1.01
C LEU A 15 -3.52 20.71 0.27
N ASP A 16 -3.80 21.39 1.37
CA ASP A 16 -3.16 21.18 2.68
C ASP A 16 -4.01 20.30 3.60
N GLY A 17 -3.46 20.00 4.78
CA GLY A 17 -4.17 19.31 5.85
C GLY A 17 -4.36 17.80 5.63
N TRP A 18 -3.65 17.19 4.67
CA TRP A 18 -3.82 15.77 4.37
C TRP A 18 -3.15 14.87 5.41
N LEU A 19 -3.84 13.77 5.74
CA LEU A 19 -3.23 12.58 6.32
C LEU A 19 -2.75 11.69 5.16
N ILE A 20 -1.48 11.28 5.21
CA ILE A 20 -0.94 10.27 4.30
C ILE A 20 -0.40 9.12 5.12
N THR A 21 -0.92 7.92 4.91
CA THR A 21 -0.37 6.67 5.45
C THR A 21 0.31 5.87 4.34
N VAL A 22 0.97 4.78 4.70
CA VAL A 22 1.50 3.82 3.74
C VAL A 22 0.78 2.49 3.88
N TYR A 23 0.66 1.78 2.76
CA TYR A 23 0.36 0.36 2.73
C TYR A 23 1.34 -0.36 1.81
N TYR A 24 1.55 -1.64 2.07
CA TYR A 24 2.64 -2.41 1.46
C TYR A 24 2.21 -3.84 1.16
N THR A 25 3.09 -4.59 0.50
CA THR A 25 2.92 -6.03 0.30
C THR A 25 3.76 -6.78 1.32
N ALA A 26 3.11 -7.50 2.23
CA ALA A 26 3.81 -8.37 3.18
C ALA A 26 4.64 -9.43 2.43
N VAL A 27 5.73 -9.93 3.01
CA VAL A 27 6.60 -10.93 2.40
C VAL A 27 6.74 -12.09 3.37
N GLU A 28 6.20 -13.24 2.99
CA GLU A 28 6.05 -14.42 3.85
C GLU A 28 7.32 -14.76 4.65
N SER A 29 8.51 -14.68 4.03
CA SER A 29 9.78 -15.06 4.65
C SER A 29 10.20 -14.20 5.85
N TYR A 30 9.58 -13.04 6.07
CA TYR A 30 9.88 -12.18 7.23
C TYR A 30 8.99 -12.46 8.43
N HIS A 31 8.00 -13.34 8.29
CA HIS A 31 7.12 -13.77 9.38
C HIS A 31 7.51 -15.18 9.83
N VAL A 32 7.74 -15.35 11.14
CA VAL A 32 8.27 -16.60 11.71
C VAL A 32 7.28 -17.29 12.66
N ASP A 33 6.05 -16.79 12.71
CA ASP A 33 4.98 -17.36 13.53
C ASP A 33 4.58 -18.76 13.05
N PRO A 34 3.97 -19.58 13.93
CA PRO A 34 3.36 -20.84 13.52
C PRO A 34 2.42 -20.64 12.33
N ALA A 35 2.48 -21.58 11.38
CA ALA A 35 1.65 -21.52 10.19
C ALA A 35 0.18 -21.83 10.51
N GLU A 36 -0.72 -21.16 9.78
CA GLU A 36 -2.14 -21.45 9.76
C GLU A 36 -2.62 -21.75 8.34
N SER A 37 -3.63 -22.62 8.23
CA SER A 37 -4.21 -22.98 6.94
C SER A 37 -5.08 -21.84 6.41
N VAL A 38 -4.78 -21.39 5.19
CA VAL A 38 -5.56 -20.35 4.51
C VAL A 38 -6.44 -20.97 3.45
N ARG A 39 -7.71 -20.55 3.41
CA ARG A 39 -8.70 -20.96 2.42
C ARG A 39 -9.28 -19.75 1.71
N GLY A 40 -9.66 -19.94 0.46
CA GLY A 40 -10.14 -18.85 -0.38
C GLY A 40 -10.30 -19.27 -1.84
N CYS A 41 -10.07 -18.31 -2.73
CA CYS A 41 -10.19 -18.46 -4.16
C CYS A 41 -8.82 -18.76 -4.81
N SER A 42 -8.77 -19.73 -5.73
CA SER A 42 -7.52 -20.06 -6.43
C SER A 42 -7.10 -19.05 -7.50
N ARG A 43 -8.01 -18.12 -7.84
CA ARG A 43 -7.88 -17.03 -8.81
C ARG A 43 -8.86 -15.91 -8.46
N LEU A 44 -8.66 -14.71 -9.02
CA LEU A 44 -9.47 -13.52 -8.73
C LEU A 44 -10.96 -13.67 -9.07
N GLU A 45 -11.34 -14.40 -10.12
CA GLU A 45 -12.75 -14.55 -10.51
C GLU A 45 -13.45 -15.63 -9.65
N CYS A 46 -13.56 -15.35 -8.35
CA CYS A 46 -14.23 -16.14 -7.33
C CYS A 46 -14.51 -15.26 -6.11
N GLU A 47 -15.62 -15.49 -5.43
CA GLU A 47 -16.00 -14.76 -4.21
C GLU A 47 -16.15 -15.75 -3.06
N ARG A 48 -15.53 -15.47 -1.91
CA ARG A 48 -15.63 -16.25 -0.66
C ARG A 48 -15.40 -17.74 -0.88
N GLY A 49 -14.37 -18.05 -1.67
CA GLY A 49 -13.98 -19.41 -1.97
C GLY A 49 -13.53 -20.18 -0.74
N ASP A 50 -13.53 -21.51 -0.86
CA ASP A 50 -13.15 -22.41 0.21
C ASP A 50 -12.02 -23.36 -0.23
N SER A 51 -11.29 -23.02 -1.31
CA SER A 51 -10.17 -23.85 -1.77
C SER A 51 -8.99 -23.71 -0.81
N PRO A 52 -8.24 -24.79 -0.50
CA PRO A 52 -7.00 -24.67 0.25
C PRO A 52 -5.99 -23.86 -0.56
N LEU A 53 -5.51 -22.73 -0.01
CA LEU A 53 -4.55 -21.85 -0.67
C LEU A 53 -3.12 -22.07 -0.17
N GLY A 54 -2.94 -22.73 0.97
CA GLY A 54 -1.66 -23.04 1.57
C GLY A 54 -1.71 -22.97 3.09
N GLU A 55 -0.54 -23.14 3.71
CA GLU A 55 -0.31 -22.86 5.12
C GLU A 55 0.77 -21.80 5.19
N TYR A 56 0.51 -20.70 5.90
CA TYR A 56 1.43 -19.56 5.96
C TYR A 56 1.58 -19.08 7.40
N PRO A 57 2.72 -18.48 7.78
CA PRO A 57 2.92 -17.92 9.12
C PRO A 57 1.76 -17.01 9.51
N LYS A 58 1.24 -17.15 10.73
CA LYS A 58 0.11 -16.35 11.19
C LYS A 58 0.32 -14.84 11.00
N GLY A 59 1.50 -14.32 11.33
CA GLY A 59 1.81 -12.90 11.15
C GLY A 59 1.74 -12.44 9.69
N PHE A 60 2.09 -13.30 8.73
CA PHE A 60 1.94 -12.99 7.30
C PHE A 60 0.47 -12.93 6.90
N VAL A 61 -0.34 -13.87 7.40
CA VAL A 61 -1.79 -13.91 7.12
C VAL A 61 -2.50 -12.68 7.69
N ASP A 62 -2.17 -12.31 8.93
CA ASP A 62 -2.71 -11.10 9.58
C ASP A 62 -2.27 -9.83 8.82
N ALA A 63 -1.01 -9.76 8.35
CA ALA A 63 -0.52 -8.65 7.53
C ALA A 63 -1.23 -8.59 6.17
N VAL A 64 -1.47 -9.71 5.50
CA VAL A 64 -2.25 -9.74 4.24
C VAL A 64 -3.67 -9.23 4.46
N GLN A 65 -4.31 -9.51 5.60
CA GLN A 65 -5.62 -8.94 5.93
C GLN A 65 -5.58 -7.44 6.17
N ALA A 66 -4.55 -6.95 6.84
CA ALA A 66 -4.42 -5.53 7.16
C ALA A 66 -4.07 -4.70 5.92
N GLU A 67 -3.13 -5.19 5.11
CA GLU A 67 -2.52 -4.45 3.98
C GLU A 67 -3.13 -4.82 2.61
N GLY A 68 -3.94 -5.88 2.56
CA GLY A 68 -4.63 -6.38 1.37
C GLY A 68 -3.83 -7.36 0.51
N THR A 69 -2.52 -7.48 0.68
CA THR A 69 -1.70 -8.35 -0.18
C THR A 69 -0.40 -8.82 0.46
N GLY A 70 0.05 -10.02 0.09
CA GLY A 70 1.32 -10.60 0.52
C GLY A 70 1.98 -11.48 -0.54
N ARG A 71 3.30 -11.37 -0.66
CA ARG A 71 4.15 -12.19 -1.52
C ARG A 71 4.46 -13.52 -0.84
N ILE A 72 4.08 -14.61 -1.49
CA ILE A 72 4.42 -15.97 -1.08
C ILE A 72 5.84 -16.28 -1.55
N THR A 73 6.66 -16.77 -0.63
CA THR A 73 8.09 -17.10 -0.83
C THR A 73 8.37 -18.59 -0.69
N SER A 74 7.44 -19.38 -0.17
CA SER A 74 7.63 -20.80 0.10
C SER A 74 6.56 -21.70 -0.55
N GLY A 75 6.83 -23.00 -0.55
CA GLY A 75 5.87 -24.01 -0.99
C GLY A 75 5.46 -23.95 -2.47
N PRO A 76 4.36 -24.62 -2.84
CA PRO A 76 3.92 -24.72 -4.24
C PRO A 76 3.49 -23.40 -4.88
N ASN A 77 3.17 -22.39 -4.08
CA ASN A 77 2.73 -21.07 -4.54
C ASN A 77 3.85 -20.01 -4.45
N ALA A 78 5.10 -20.41 -4.17
CA ALA A 78 6.23 -19.50 -4.15
C ALA A 78 6.29 -18.64 -5.42
N GLY A 79 6.41 -17.33 -5.24
CA GLY A 79 6.40 -16.35 -6.32
C GLY A 79 5.02 -15.74 -6.63
N ARG A 80 3.93 -16.33 -6.13
CA ARG A 80 2.57 -15.79 -6.27
C ARG A 80 2.24 -14.82 -5.14
N TYR A 81 1.11 -14.15 -5.28
CA TYR A 81 0.57 -13.25 -4.27
C TYR A 81 -0.69 -13.85 -3.64
N LEU A 82 -0.76 -13.81 -2.31
CA LEU A 82 -1.98 -13.98 -1.54
C LEU A 82 -2.58 -12.58 -1.38
N ASN A 83 -3.69 -12.32 -2.04
CA ASN A 83 -4.44 -11.08 -1.89
C ASN A 83 -5.65 -11.30 -1.00
N TRP A 84 -6.16 -10.22 -0.43
CA TRP A 84 -7.34 -10.22 0.43
C TRP A 84 -8.17 -8.95 0.24
N SER A 85 -9.48 -9.10 0.35
CA SER A 85 -10.41 -7.98 0.51
C SER A 85 -11.60 -8.41 1.36
N HIS A 86 -12.27 -7.44 1.97
CA HIS A 86 -13.45 -7.69 2.79
C HIS A 86 -14.57 -8.43 2.03
N ASP A 87 -14.76 -8.13 0.74
CA ASP A 87 -15.86 -8.67 -0.04
C ASP A 87 -15.54 -10.05 -0.66
N LEU A 88 -14.29 -10.25 -1.08
CA LEU A 88 -13.86 -11.47 -1.78
C LEU A 88 -13.27 -12.54 -0.85
N GLY A 89 -12.71 -12.14 0.29
CA GLY A 89 -11.84 -12.98 1.09
C GLY A 89 -10.46 -13.13 0.44
N TYR A 90 -9.77 -14.24 0.69
CA TYR A 90 -8.45 -14.49 0.12
C TYR A 90 -8.51 -15.00 -1.32
N TRP A 91 -7.54 -14.60 -2.14
CA TRP A 91 -7.28 -15.26 -3.42
C TRP A 91 -5.80 -15.29 -3.81
N LEU A 92 -5.45 -16.21 -4.72
CA LEU A 92 -4.12 -16.29 -5.31
C LEU A 92 -4.05 -15.56 -6.66
N ASP A 93 -2.94 -14.86 -6.90
CA ASP A 93 -2.71 -14.11 -8.14
C ASP A 93 -1.21 -14.06 -8.52
N ASP A 94 -0.89 -13.45 -9.65
CA ASP A 94 0.46 -13.15 -10.13
C ASP A 94 0.93 -11.72 -9.80
N ALA A 95 0.08 -10.92 -9.15
CA ALA A 95 0.35 -9.55 -8.79
C ALA A 95 -0.49 -9.10 -7.58
N PRO A 96 -0.03 -8.06 -6.85
CA PRO A 96 -0.88 -7.31 -5.94
C PRO A 96 -1.95 -6.54 -6.75
N ARG A 97 -3.20 -6.54 -6.29
CA ARG A 97 -4.33 -5.95 -7.02
C ARG A 97 -4.95 -4.78 -6.27
N ASP A 98 -5.35 -3.74 -6.99
CA ASP A 98 -6.25 -2.70 -6.49
C ASP A 98 -7.71 -3.16 -6.48
N SER A 99 -8.61 -2.34 -5.93
CA SER A 99 -10.06 -2.57 -5.87
C SER A 99 -10.73 -2.83 -7.23
N ARG A 100 -10.05 -2.57 -8.35
CA ARG A 100 -10.54 -2.80 -9.72
C ARG A 100 -9.90 -4.02 -10.39
N GLY A 101 -9.09 -4.78 -9.64
CA GLY A 101 -8.37 -5.95 -10.15
C GLY A 101 -7.18 -5.60 -11.04
N GLN A 102 -6.74 -4.33 -11.07
CA GLN A 102 -5.52 -3.95 -11.79
C GLN A 102 -4.31 -4.06 -10.87
N ARG A 103 -3.10 -4.15 -11.43
CA ARG A 103 -1.87 -4.26 -10.63
C ARG A 103 -1.64 -2.99 -9.80
N LEU A 104 -1.22 -3.17 -8.55
CA LEU A 104 -0.63 -2.10 -7.72
C LEU A 104 0.83 -1.88 -8.13
N GLU A 105 1.21 -0.62 -8.29
CA GLU A 105 2.54 -0.21 -8.73
C GLU A 105 3.23 0.60 -7.60
N PRO A 106 4.38 0.14 -7.08
CA PRO A 106 5.08 0.82 -5.99
C PRO A 106 5.44 2.25 -6.39
N PHE A 107 5.16 3.21 -5.51
CA PHE A 107 5.41 4.64 -5.76
C PHE A 107 4.62 5.22 -6.95
N VAL A 108 3.46 4.61 -7.25
CA VAL A 108 2.51 5.06 -8.27
C VAL A 108 1.08 4.92 -7.77
N SER A 109 0.72 3.78 -7.20
CA SER A 109 -0.63 3.53 -6.71
C SER A 109 -0.90 4.20 -5.36
N ALA A 110 -2.11 4.74 -5.22
CA ALA A 110 -2.63 5.27 -3.96
C ALA A 110 -4.11 4.91 -3.79
N ALA A 111 -4.55 4.84 -2.53
CA ALA A 111 -5.93 4.67 -2.13
C ALA A 111 -6.51 5.98 -1.59
N ALA A 112 -7.77 6.27 -1.92
CA ALA A 112 -8.55 7.33 -1.30
C ALA A 112 -10.04 7.00 -1.38
N ASP A 113 -10.83 7.51 -0.43
CA ASP A 113 -12.29 7.41 -0.53
C ASP A 113 -12.78 8.18 -1.78
N PRO A 114 -13.67 7.61 -2.62
CA PRO A 114 -14.14 8.26 -3.85
C PRO A 114 -14.78 9.64 -3.64
N GLY A 115 -15.35 9.87 -2.44
CA GLY A 115 -15.93 11.16 -2.05
C GLY A 115 -14.92 12.20 -1.56
N VAL A 116 -13.66 11.81 -1.36
CA VAL A 116 -12.56 12.65 -0.83
C VAL A 116 -11.61 13.02 -1.96
N LEU A 117 -11.14 12.03 -2.72
CA LEU A 117 -10.32 12.23 -3.90
C LEU A 117 -10.74 11.23 -4.98
N ALA A 118 -11.21 11.75 -6.11
CA ALA A 118 -11.79 10.91 -7.16
C ALA A 118 -10.74 9.92 -7.72
N ALA A 119 -11.17 8.70 -8.00
CA ALA A 119 -10.32 7.72 -8.67
C ALA A 119 -9.83 8.25 -10.04
N GLY A 120 -8.57 7.93 -10.37
CA GLY A 120 -7.83 8.45 -11.51
C GLY A 120 -7.14 9.79 -11.26
N THR A 121 -7.35 10.42 -10.10
CA THR A 121 -6.67 11.69 -9.78
C THR A 121 -5.16 11.48 -9.69
N ASN A 122 -4.41 12.30 -10.44
CA ASN A 122 -2.97 12.34 -10.37
C ASN A 122 -2.51 13.44 -9.42
N PHE A 123 -1.55 13.12 -8.56
CA PHE A 123 -1.00 14.08 -7.61
C PHE A 123 0.47 13.81 -7.30
N THR A 124 1.09 14.78 -6.63
CA THR A 124 2.41 14.66 -6.01
C THR A 124 2.30 15.07 -4.56
N ILE A 125 3.15 14.52 -3.71
CA ILE A 125 3.31 15.01 -2.34
C ILE A 125 4.23 16.23 -2.44
N ALA A 126 3.68 17.41 -2.20
CA ALA A 126 4.43 18.66 -2.26
C ALA A 126 5.21 18.89 -0.96
N GLU A 127 4.62 18.57 0.19
CA GLU A 127 5.23 18.66 1.53
C GLU A 127 4.77 17.49 2.39
N CYS A 128 5.70 16.87 3.13
CA CYS A 128 5.40 15.68 3.95
C CYS A 128 4.77 16.01 5.31
N GLY A 129 4.68 17.29 5.71
CA GLY A 129 4.18 17.64 7.03
C GLY A 129 5.02 17.04 8.18
N THR A 130 4.37 16.42 9.15
CA THR A 130 4.98 15.85 10.36
C THR A 130 4.54 14.42 10.63
N LEU A 131 5.35 13.64 11.34
CA LEU A 131 4.97 12.35 11.89
C LEU A 131 3.88 12.50 12.98
N ASP A 132 3.31 11.36 13.41
CA ASP A 132 2.37 11.32 14.54
C ASP A 132 2.96 11.86 15.85
N SER A 133 4.28 11.75 16.02
CA SER A 133 5.03 12.35 17.14
C SER A 133 5.13 13.88 17.08
N GLY A 134 4.76 14.49 15.95
CA GLY A 134 4.97 15.92 15.65
C GLY A 134 6.36 16.25 15.10
N GLU A 135 7.25 15.26 14.99
CA GLU A 135 8.58 15.42 14.41
C GLU A 135 8.55 15.47 12.87
N LYS A 136 9.66 15.88 12.26
CA LYS A 136 9.80 15.78 10.80
C LYS A 136 10.02 14.32 10.40
N PRO A 137 9.43 13.86 9.28
CA PRO A 137 9.77 12.55 8.74
C PRO A 137 11.25 12.50 8.31
N PRO A 138 11.87 11.32 8.28
CA PRO A 138 13.23 11.15 7.76
C PRO A 138 13.37 11.71 6.35
N ASP A 139 14.44 12.48 6.11
CA ASP A 139 14.63 13.22 4.85
C ASP A 139 14.60 12.27 3.64
N GLU A 140 15.30 11.14 3.71
CA GLU A 140 15.35 10.14 2.63
C GLU A 140 13.95 9.63 2.24
N VAL A 141 13.13 9.31 3.25
CA VAL A 141 11.78 8.80 3.05
C VAL A 141 10.88 9.90 2.45
N CYS A 142 10.93 11.10 3.03
CA CYS A 142 10.16 12.24 2.53
C CYS A 142 10.57 12.62 1.10
N GLU A 143 11.86 12.60 0.77
CA GLU A 143 12.33 12.86 -0.58
C GLU A 143 11.85 11.80 -1.58
N ARG A 144 11.89 10.52 -1.19
CA ARG A 144 11.42 9.44 -2.05
C ARG A 144 9.93 9.58 -2.37
N ILE A 145 9.07 9.78 -1.37
CA ILE A 145 7.62 9.89 -1.59
C ILE A 145 7.23 11.17 -2.35
N ARG A 146 7.98 12.28 -2.17
CA ARG A 146 7.77 13.53 -2.92
C ARG A 146 8.25 13.43 -4.37
N SER A 147 9.23 12.57 -4.66
CA SER A 147 9.71 12.34 -6.02
C SER A 147 8.75 11.51 -6.87
N ALA A 148 7.81 10.79 -6.25
CA ALA A 148 6.88 9.90 -6.89
C ALA A 148 5.70 10.62 -7.58
N HIS A 149 5.02 9.92 -8.48
CA HIS A 149 3.82 10.38 -9.16
C HIS A 149 2.69 9.42 -8.83
N TRP A 150 1.75 9.91 -8.05
CA TRP A 150 0.71 9.09 -7.47
C TRP A 150 -0.57 9.21 -8.30
N THR A 151 -1.27 8.10 -8.42
CA THR A 151 -2.60 8.01 -9.02
C THR A 151 -3.51 7.29 -8.03
N VAL A 152 -4.65 7.91 -7.72
CA VAL A 152 -5.71 7.24 -6.95
C VAL A 152 -6.29 6.13 -7.80
N ARG A 153 -6.01 4.87 -7.46
CA ARG A 153 -6.47 3.70 -8.22
C ARG A 153 -7.12 2.64 -7.35
N ASP A 154 -6.96 2.79 -6.05
CA ASP A 154 -7.44 1.88 -5.03
C ASP A 154 -8.38 2.62 -4.07
N GLU A 155 -9.07 1.87 -3.21
CA GLU A 155 -10.07 2.41 -2.29
C GLU A 155 -9.87 1.81 -0.90
N PHE A 156 -10.14 2.60 0.14
CA PHE A 156 -10.11 2.08 1.51
C PHE A 156 -11.22 1.05 1.73
N THR A 157 -11.00 0.13 2.66
CA THR A 157 -12.12 -0.62 3.25
C THR A 157 -13.14 0.39 3.79
N PRO A 158 -14.45 0.23 3.49
CA PRO A 158 -15.47 1.20 3.88
C PRO A 158 -15.38 1.59 5.37
N GLY A 159 -15.19 2.88 5.63
CA GLY A 159 -15.08 3.46 6.97
C GLY A 159 -13.65 3.68 7.49
N LEU A 160 -12.61 3.32 6.73
CA LEU A 160 -11.21 3.51 7.13
C LEU A 160 -10.51 4.75 6.54
N GLY A 161 -10.98 5.29 5.41
CA GLY A 161 -10.35 6.46 4.78
C GLY A 161 -10.64 7.77 5.51
N GLY A 162 -11.91 8.13 5.65
CA GLY A 162 -12.25 9.37 6.35
C GLY A 162 -11.80 10.64 5.59
N PRO A 163 -11.90 11.84 6.20
CA PRO A 163 -11.69 13.08 5.47
C PRO A 163 -10.20 13.35 5.20
N GLN A 164 -9.88 13.77 3.98
CA GLN A 164 -8.53 14.20 3.58
C GLN A 164 -7.43 13.16 3.90
N HIS A 165 -7.71 11.88 3.66
CA HIS A 165 -6.78 10.78 3.85
C HIS A 165 -6.44 10.11 2.53
N ILE A 166 -5.16 9.84 2.33
CA ILE A 166 -4.61 9.04 1.24
C ILE A 166 -3.75 7.94 1.85
N ASP A 167 -3.83 6.74 1.30
CA ASP A 167 -2.85 5.68 1.55
C ASP A 167 -1.96 5.52 0.33
N ILE A 168 -0.63 5.48 0.51
CA ILE A 168 0.30 5.33 -0.63
C ILE A 168 0.95 3.94 -0.64
N TYR A 169 0.90 3.28 -1.80
CA TYR A 169 1.47 1.95 -1.96
C TYR A 169 2.97 2.02 -2.20
N ILE A 170 3.76 1.43 -1.30
CA ILE A 170 5.23 1.50 -1.33
C ILE A 170 5.93 0.23 -1.80
N GLY A 171 5.17 -0.82 -2.13
CA GLY A 171 5.70 -2.09 -2.64
C GLY A 171 5.88 -3.15 -1.56
N GLU A 172 6.75 -4.12 -1.82
CA GLU A 172 7.03 -5.22 -0.89
C GLU A 172 7.80 -4.72 0.35
N GLU A 173 7.45 -5.24 1.53
CA GLU A 173 8.25 -5.02 2.74
C GLU A 173 9.68 -5.53 2.54
N GLN A 174 10.63 -4.87 3.21
CA GLN A 174 12.06 -5.02 2.91
C GLN A 174 12.85 -5.78 3.99
N GLY A 175 12.17 -6.32 4.99
CA GLY A 175 12.82 -7.07 6.06
C GLY A 175 11.88 -7.37 7.23
N PRO A 176 12.36 -8.14 8.21
CA PRO A 176 11.67 -8.33 9.48
C PRO A 176 11.48 -6.99 10.19
N ASP A 177 10.47 -6.92 11.06
CA ASP A 177 10.10 -5.73 11.83
C ASP A 177 9.85 -4.48 10.96
N PHE A 178 9.29 -4.67 9.75
CA PHE A 178 9.02 -3.58 8.81
C PHE A 178 8.19 -2.44 9.42
N THR A 179 7.25 -2.77 10.31
CA THR A 179 6.39 -1.78 11.00
C THR A 179 7.14 -0.94 12.05
N ALA A 180 8.36 -1.32 12.42
CA ALA A 180 9.27 -0.48 13.21
C ALA A 180 10.24 0.33 12.32
N SER A 181 10.19 0.14 11.00
CA SER A 181 11.08 0.82 10.07
C SER A 181 10.61 2.26 9.79
N PRO A 182 11.52 3.13 9.29
CA PRO A 182 11.16 4.46 8.83
C PRO A 182 10.11 4.53 7.72
N TRP A 183 9.83 3.41 7.04
CA TRP A 183 8.86 3.34 5.95
C TRP A 183 7.43 3.16 6.43
N TYR A 184 7.20 2.57 7.61
CA TYR A 184 5.88 2.43 8.20
C TYR A 184 5.52 3.68 9.00
N LEU A 185 4.85 4.62 8.33
CA LEU A 185 4.70 5.99 8.82
C LEU A 185 3.33 6.58 8.48
N SER A 186 2.93 7.55 9.30
CA SER A 186 1.80 8.45 9.05
C SER A 186 2.31 9.89 8.98
N LEU A 187 1.90 10.61 7.93
CA LEU A 187 2.20 12.02 7.71
C LEU A 187 0.95 12.86 7.93
N LYS A 188 1.01 13.76 8.91
CA LYS A 188 -0.04 14.72 9.22
C LYS A 188 0.27 16.07 8.61
N ASN A 189 -0.79 16.81 8.25
CA ASN A 189 -0.69 18.13 7.66
C ASN A 189 0.18 18.14 6.38
N ALA A 190 0.17 17.04 5.65
CA ALA A 190 0.84 16.96 4.36
C ALA A 190 0.15 17.87 3.35
N VAL A 191 0.90 18.29 2.35
CA VAL A 191 0.39 19.07 1.22
C VAL A 191 0.54 18.23 -0.03
N ILE A 192 -0.57 18.00 -0.74
CA ILE A 192 -0.55 17.41 -2.07
C ILE A 192 -0.68 18.51 -3.13
N ALA A 193 -0.14 18.26 -4.32
CA ALA A 193 -0.35 19.09 -5.49
C ALA A 193 -0.96 18.23 -6.60
N LEU A 194 -2.14 18.62 -7.08
CA LEU A 194 -2.82 17.96 -8.18
C LEU A 194 -2.04 18.16 -9.48
N ARG A 195 -2.19 17.23 -10.44
CA ARG A 195 -1.48 17.24 -11.73
C ARG A 195 -2.41 17.15 -12.93
#